data_AF-A0A7Y3MKR6-F1
#
_entry.id   AF-A0A7Y3MKR6-F1
#
_cell.length_a   1.000
_cell.length_b   1.000
_cell.length_c   1.000
_cell.angle_alpha   90.00
_cell.angle_beta   90.00
_cell.angle_gamma   90.00
#
_symmetry.space_group_name_H-M   'P 1'
#
loop_
_entity.id
_entity.type
_entity.pdbx_description
1 polymer ?
#
loop_
_entity_poly.entity_id
_entity_poly.type
_entity_poly.pdbx_seq_one_letter_code
_entity_poly.pdbx_strand_id
1 'polypeptide(L)'
;MAYESDLRPALIHGDKTLHQITEDVCRPIESKPNKYWWAAFILSASLALWWVVCVSYTIGTGIGVWGLNRTVGWAWDITNFVWWIGIGHAGTLISAILLLFRQKWRLSINRSAEAMTIFAVICAATFIVSHMGRPWL
;
A
#
# COMPACT_ATOMS: atom_id res chain seq x y z
N MET A 1 -23.80 -31.67 -9.84
CA MET A 1 -24.28 -30.40 -10.43
C MET A 1 -24.17 -29.35 -9.35
N ALA A 2 -23.47 -28.24 -9.59
CA ALA A 2 -23.31 -27.20 -8.58
C ALA A 2 -24.64 -26.44 -8.44
N TYR A 3 -25.20 -26.41 -7.23
CA TYR A 3 -26.39 -25.61 -6.91
C TYR A 3 -25.95 -24.14 -6.72
N GLU A 4 -25.79 -23.41 -7.82
CA GLU A 4 -25.60 -21.95 -7.82
C GLU A 4 -26.96 -21.28 -8.06
N SER A 5 -27.21 -20.13 -7.42
CA SER A 5 -28.47 -19.39 -7.57
C SER A 5 -28.44 -18.51 -8.82
N ASP A 6 -29.52 -18.53 -9.62
CA ASP A 6 -29.64 -17.74 -10.86
C ASP A 6 -29.57 -16.21 -10.65
N LEU A 7 -29.77 -15.74 -9.41
CA LEU A 7 -29.69 -14.32 -9.05
C LEU A 7 -28.26 -13.77 -8.99
N ARG A 8 -27.22 -14.62 -8.98
CA ARG A 8 -25.83 -14.16 -8.86
C ARG A 8 -25.27 -13.77 -10.24
N PRO A 9 -24.86 -12.50 -10.44
CA PRO A 9 -24.20 -12.12 -11.68
C PRO A 9 -22.83 -12.81 -11.79
N ALA A 10 -22.42 -13.06 -13.04
CA ALA A 10 -21.08 -13.57 -13.32
C ALA A 10 -20.02 -12.53 -12.92
N LEU A 11 -19.00 -12.98 -12.17
CA LEU A 11 -17.87 -12.13 -11.74
C LEU A 11 -16.80 -11.94 -12.82
N ILE A 12 -16.74 -12.87 -13.77
CA ILE A 12 -15.83 -12.83 -14.91
C ILE A 12 -16.70 -12.66 -16.16
N HIS A 13 -16.45 -11.61 -16.91
CA HIS A 13 -17.15 -11.33 -18.17
C HIS A 13 -16.31 -11.78 -19.37
N GLY A 14 -17.00 -12.30 -20.39
CA GLY A 14 -16.39 -12.97 -21.54
C GLY A 14 -16.00 -14.40 -21.17
N ASP A 15 -16.29 -15.36 -22.06
CA ASP A 15 -16.01 -16.78 -21.86
C ASP A 15 -14.49 -17.07 -21.90
N LYS A 16 -13.78 -16.62 -20.86
CA LYS A 16 -12.32 -16.70 -20.75
C LYS A 16 -11.88 -18.09 -20.32
N THR A 17 -10.93 -18.66 -21.06
CA THR A 17 -10.27 -19.91 -20.67
C THR A 17 -9.16 -19.64 -19.64
N LEU A 18 -8.74 -20.67 -18.89
CA LEU A 18 -7.63 -20.54 -17.91
C LEU A 18 -6.32 -20.07 -18.56
N HIS A 19 -6.06 -20.50 -19.80
CA HIS A 19 -4.89 -20.06 -20.56
C HIS A 19 -4.97 -18.56 -20.86
N GLN A 20 -6.12 -18.05 -21.31
CA GLN A 20 -6.32 -16.63 -21.56
C GLN A 20 -6.17 -15.77 -20.30
N ILE A 21 -6.66 -16.25 -19.14
CA ILE A 21 -6.47 -15.55 -17.86
C ILE A 21 -4.98 -15.44 -17.52
N THR A 22 -4.21 -16.51 -17.75
CA THR A 22 -2.77 -16.53 -17.48
C THR A 22 -2.05 -15.53 -18.38
N GLU A 23 -2.31 -15.57 -19.69
CA GLU A 23 -1.77 -14.61 -20.66
C GLU A 23 -2.12 -13.16 -20.30
N ASP A 24 -3.37 -12.87 -19.92
CA ASP A 24 -3.82 -11.53 -19.55
C ASP A 24 -3.09 -10.98 -18.30
N VAL A 25 -2.80 -11.85 -17.31
CA VAL A 25 -2.10 -11.47 -16.07
C VAL A 25 -0.59 -11.36 -16.27
N CYS A 26 0.01 -12.23 -17.10
CA CYS A 26 1.45 -12.22 -17.38
C CYS A 26 1.85 -11.12 -18.37
N ARG A 27 0.99 -10.78 -19.33
CA ARG A 27 1.31 -9.79 -20.37
C ARG A 27 1.85 -8.46 -19.84
N PRO A 28 1.28 -7.82 -18.79
CA PRO A 28 1.85 -6.58 -18.23
C PRO A 28 3.24 -6.73 -17.62
N ILE A 29 3.61 -7.94 -17.18
CA ILE A 29 4.92 -8.25 -16.58
C ILE A 29 5.97 -8.50 -17.68
N GLU A 30 5.57 -9.18 -18.75
CA GLU A 30 6.46 -9.51 -19.88
C GLU A 30 6.61 -8.37 -20.89
N SER A 31 5.65 -7.45 -20.92
CA SER A 31 5.69 -6.28 -21.81
C SER A 31 6.64 -5.21 -21.31
N LYS A 32 7.24 -4.46 -22.25
CA LYS A 32 8.06 -3.31 -21.90
C LYS A 32 7.23 -2.21 -21.22
N PRO A 33 7.73 -1.56 -20.16
CA PRO A 33 7.04 -0.45 -19.51
C PRO A 33 6.81 0.70 -20.49
N ASN A 34 5.61 1.28 -20.45
CA ASN A 34 5.28 2.43 -21.29
C ASN A 34 5.83 3.75 -20.70
N LYS A 35 5.73 4.85 -21.46
CA LYS A 35 6.18 6.18 -21.03
C LYS A 35 5.49 6.69 -19.75
N TYR A 36 4.23 6.32 -19.53
CA TYR A 36 3.45 6.75 -18.37
C TYR A 36 3.91 6.04 -17.09
N TRP A 37 4.26 4.75 -17.20
CA TRP A 37 4.86 3.99 -16.12
C TRP A 37 6.19 4.62 -15.69
N TRP A 38 7.06 4.96 -16.66
CA TRP A 38 8.31 5.66 -16.37
C TRP A 38 8.09 7.03 -15.75
N ALA A 39 7.13 7.82 -16.24
CA ALA A 39 6.80 9.12 -15.66
C ALA A 39 6.34 8.98 -14.19
N ALA A 40 5.45 8.04 -13.90
CA ALA A 40 4.97 7.77 -12.54
C ALA A 40 6.10 7.25 -11.64
N PHE A 41 6.97 6.38 -12.16
CA PHE A 41 8.12 5.86 -11.42
C PHE A 41 9.12 6.96 -11.07
N ILE A 42 9.52 7.80 -12.03
CA ILE A 42 10.45 8.91 -11.81
C ILE A 42 9.88 9.91 -10.80
N LEU A 43 8.59 10.25 -10.91
CA LEU A 43 7.92 11.13 -9.94
C LEU A 43 7.89 10.51 -8.54
N SER A 44 7.54 9.23 -8.42
CA SER A 44 7.49 8.55 -7.13
C SER A 44 8.89 8.43 -6.51
N ALA A 45 9.90 8.12 -7.33
CA ALA A 45 11.29 8.01 -6.90
C ALA A 45 11.88 9.36 -6.47
N SER A 46 11.54 10.46 -7.16
CA SER A 46 12.00 11.80 -6.76
C SER A 46 11.39 12.25 -5.44
N LEU A 47 10.10 11.99 -5.22
CA LEU A 47 9.43 12.25 -3.93
C LEU A 47 9.99 11.37 -2.80
N ALA A 48 10.29 10.10 -3.08
CA ALA A 48 10.94 9.21 -2.11
C ALA A 48 12.35 9.71 -1.75
N LEU A 49 13.13 10.16 -2.74
CA LEU A 49 14.44 10.75 -2.50
C LEU A 49 14.35 12.03 -1.67
N TRP A 50 13.39 12.89 -1.99
CA TRP A 50 13.12 14.09 -1.21
C TRP A 50 12.78 13.76 0.26
N TRP A 51 11.96 12.75 0.48
CA TRP A 51 11.63 12.26 1.83
C TRP A 51 12.90 11.81 2.58
N VAL A 52 13.80 11.04 1.93
CA VAL A 52 15.08 10.61 2.54
C VAL A 52 15.94 11.82 2.94
N VAL A 53 16.00 12.86 2.10
CA VAL A 53 16.73 14.09 2.41
C VAL A 53 16.15 14.79 3.65
N CYS A 54 14.82 14.96 3.71
CA CYS A 54 14.15 15.60 4.85
C CYS A 54 14.33 14.83 6.17
N VAL A 55 14.25 13.50 6.13
CA VAL A 55 14.47 12.66 7.31
C VAL A 55 15.94 12.71 7.74
N SER A 56 16.88 12.62 6.81
CA SER A 56 18.32 12.73 7.11
C SER A 56 18.66 14.09 7.74
N TYR A 57 18.07 15.17 7.23
CA TYR A 57 18.20 16.50 7.83
C TYR A 57 17.65 16.56 9.26
N THR A 58 16.46 15.99 9.50
CA THR A 58 15.85 15.92 10.84
C THR A 58 16.73 15.13 11.81
N ILE A 59 17.28 13.98 11.38
CA ILE A 59 18.15 13.15 12.22
C ILE A 59 19.44 13.91 12.58
N GLY A 60 20.02 14.65 11.62
CA GLY A 60 21.26 15.42 11.84
C GLY A 60 21.09 16.70 12.66
N THR A 61 19.92 17.34 12.63
CA THR A 61 19.65 18.63 13.31
C THR A 61 18.77 18.49 14.56
N GLY A 62 18.08 17.37 14.71
CA GLY A 62 17.15 17.07 15.80
C GLY A 62 15.68 17.36 15.47
N ILE A 63 14.79 16.78 16.29
CA ILE A 63 13.32 16.86 16.13
C ILE A 63 12.76 18.28 16.24
N GLY A 64 13.51 19.23 16.81
CA GLY A 64 13.06 20.62 16.95
C GLY A 64 12.66 21.30 15.62
N VAL A 65 13.15 20.79 14.48
CA VAL A 65 12.78 21.24 13.14
C VAL A 65 11.30 21.01 12.81
N TRP A 66 10.65 20.03 13.46
CA TRP A 66 9.25 19.66 13.17
C TRP A 66 8.23 20.67 13.69
N GLY A 67 8.65 21.67 14.47
CA GLY A 67 7.73 22.68 15.01
C GLY A 67 6.85 22.16 16.15
N LEU A 68 7.24 21.05 16.77
CA LEU A 68 6.62 20.55 18.00
C LEU A 68 6.90 21.51 19.16
N ASN A 69 5.98 21.56 20.12
CA ASN A 69 6.14 22.39 21.31
C ASN A 69 6.19 21.52 22.57
N ARG A 70 6.50 22.12 23.73
CA ARG A 70 6.62 21.35 24.99
C ARG A 70 5.31 20.75 25.50
N THR A 71 4.17 21.32 25.10
CA THR A 71 2.82 20.88 25.48
C THR A 71 2.27 19.81 24.52
N VAL A 72 2.60 19.94 23.23
CA VAL A 72 2.16 19.07 22.12
C VAL A 72 3.40 18.42 21.51
N GLY A 73 3.79 17.29 22.12
CA GLY A 73 4.93 16.49 21.69
C GLY A 73 4.63 15.57 20.51
N TRP A 74 3.34 15.36 20.17
CA TRP A 74 2.89 14.58 19.02
C TRP A 74 1.86 15.37 18.22
N ALA A 75 2.03 15.42 16.91
CA ALA A 75 1.15 16.08 15.98
C ALA A 75 1.15 15.31 14.64
N TRP A 76 1.86 15.82 13.63
CA TRP A 76 1.89 15.22 12.29
C TRP A 76 2.57 13.86 12.23
N ASP A 77 3.51 13.61 13.13
CA ASP A 77 4.22 12.34 13.25
C ASP A 77 3.27 11.18 13.55
N ILE A 78 2.53 11.25 14.66
CA ILE A 78 1.58 10.22 15.03
C ILE A 78 0.34 10.23 14.11
N THR A 79 -0.08 11.41 13.65
CA THR A 79 -1.24 11.51 12.76
C THR A 79 -0.99 10.77 11.45
N ASN A 80 0.17 10.97 10.82
CA ASN A 80 0.53 10.25 9.60
C ASN A 80 0.81 8.77 9.85
N PHE A 81 1.44 8.42 10.98
CA PHE A 81 1.63 7.03 11.38
C PHE A 81 0.29 6.27 11.44
N VAL A 82 -0.69 6.79 12.19
CA VAL A 82 -2.01 6.15 12.34
C VAL A 82 -2.77 6.15 11.01
N TRP A 83 -2.63 7.21 10.21
CA TRP A 83 -3.25 7.28 8.88
C TRP A 83 -2.75 6.16 7.95
N TRP A 84 -1.43 5.93 7.89
CA TRP A 84 -0.85 4.84 7.10
C TRP A 84 -1.25 3.46 7.62
N ILE A 85 -1.29 3.25 8.94
CA ILE A 85 -1.81 2.01 9.52
C ILE A 85 -3.28 1.79 9.15
N GLY A 86 -4.09 2.85 9.16
CA GLY A 86 -5.48 2.84 8.71
C GLY A 86 -5.64 2.34 7.28
N ILE A 87 -4.78 2.78 6.36
CA ILE A 87 -4.76 2.29 4.97
C ILE A 87 -4.44 0.79 4.92
N GLY A 88 -3.48 0.32 5.72
CA GLY A 88 -3.11 -1.10 5.79
C GLY A 88 -4.26 -2.02 6.22
N HIS A 89 -5.15 -1.56 7.12
CA HIS A 89 -6.28 -2.36 7.59
C HIS A 89 -7.25 -2.77 6.47
N ALA A 90 -7.48 -1.89 5.49
CA ALA A 90 -8.35 -2.19 4.36
C ALA A 90 -7.88 -3.43 3.58
N GLY A 91 -6.57 -3.59 3.40
CA GLY A 91 -6.02 -4.73 2.68
C GLY A 91 -6.13 -6.04 3.45
N THR A 92 -5.88 -6.03 4.77
CA THR A 92 -6.07 -7.22 5.62
C THR A 92 -7.53 -7.67 5.73
N LEU A 93 -8.48 -6.72 5.69
CA LEU A 93 -9.91 -7.02 5.64
C LEU A 93 -10.26 -7.76 4.34
N ILE A 94 -9.77 -7.27 3.20
CA ILE A 94 -10.02 -7.89 1.89
C ILE A 94 -9.39 -9.29 1.81
N SER A 95 -8.16 -9.46 2.29
CA SER A 95 -7.45 -10.74 2.18
C SER A 95 -7.95 -11.82 3.17
N ALA A 96 -8.22 -11.45 4.42
CA ALA A 96 -8.58 -12.39 5.48
C ALA A 96 -10.09 -12.42 5.80
N ILE A 97 -10.72 -11.27 6.04
CA ILE A 97 -12.11 -11.23 6.49
C ILE A 97 -13.05 -11.70 5.38
N LEU A 98 -12.89 -11.21 4.15
CA LEU A 98 -13.70 -11.67 3.00
C LEU A 98 -13.48 -13.15 2.69
N LEU A 99 -12.30 -13.69 2.98
CA LEU A 99 -12.03 -15.13 2.88
C LEU A 99 -12.88 -15.92 3.90
N LEU A 100 -12.94 -15.49 5.16
CA LEU A 100 -13.76 -16.13 6.19
C LEU A 100 -15.25 -16.12 5.83
N PHE A 101 -15.74 -15.01 5.27
CA PHE A 101 -17.11 -14.91 4.76
C PHE A 101 -17.35 -15.57 3.40
N ARG A 102 -16.34 -16.31 2.88
CA ARG A 102 -16.38 -17.03 1.60
C ARG A 102 -16.85 -16.16 0.42
N GLN A 103 -16.47 -14.88 0.42
CA GLN A 103 -16.80 -13.94 -0.64
C GLN A 103 -15.91 -14.18 -1.86
N LYS A 104 -16.49 -14.72 -2.95
CA LYS A 104 -15.74 -15.11 -4.16
C LYS A 104 -15.18 -13.93 -4.96
N TRP A 105 -15.80 -12.75 -4.88
CA TRP A 105 -15.39 -11.56 -5.65
C TRP A 105 -14.02 -10.99 -5.23
N ARG A 106 -13.53 -11.34 -4.03
CA ARG A 106 -12.22 -10.90 -3.53
C ARG A 106 -11.05 -11.36 -4.44
N LEU A 107 -11.25 -12.43 -5.20
CA LEU A 107 -10.17 -13.11 -5.94
C LEU A 107 -9.44 -12.19 -6.94
N SER A 108 -10.12 -11.21 -7.52
CA SER A 108 -9.52 -10.27 -8.47
C SER A 108 -8.68 -9.16 -7.81
N ILE A 109 -8.82 -8.93 -6.51
CA ILE A 109 -8.23 -7.79 -5.79
C ILE A 109 -7.29 -8.17 -4.64
N ASN A 110 -7.33 -9.42 -4.17
CA ASN A 110 -6.56 -9.83 -2.99
C ASN A 110 -5.07 -9.51 -3.09
N ARG A 111 -4.44 -9.80 -4.24
CA ARG A 111 -2.99 -9.61 -4.41
C ARG A 111 -2.57 -8.14 -4.37
N SER A 112 -3.36 -7.24 -4.97
CA SER A 112 -3.09 -5.80 -4.91
C SER A 112 -3.38 -5.23 -3.51
N ALA A 113 -4.41 -5.74 -2.83
CA ALA A 113 -4.74 -5.37 -1.46
C ALA A 113 -3.65 -5.79 -0.45
N GLU A 114 -3.05 -6.98 -0.63
CA GLU A 114 -1.90 -7.43 0.16
C GLU A 114 -0.66 -6.55 -0.08
N ALA A 115 -0.33 -6.25 -1.35
CA ALA A 115 0.78 -5.36 -1.68
C ALA A 115 0.59 -3.95 -1.08
N MET A 116 -0.62 -3.39 -1.17
CA MET A 116 -0.99 -2.12 -0.54
C MET A 116 -0.72 -2.14 0.97
N THR A 117 -1.09 -3.23 1.65
CA THR A 117 -0.86 -3.38 3.09
C THR A 117 0.63 -3.34 3.43
N ILE A 118 1.45 -4.10 2.69
CA ILE A 118 2.89 -4.17 2.93
C ILE A 118 3.52 -2.77 2.76
N PHE A 119 3.20 -2.07 1.67
CA PHE A 119 3.75 -0.73 1.45
C PHE A 119 3.25 0.29 2.47
N ALA A 120 1.97 0.23 2.87
CA ALA A 120 1.43 1.12 3.90
C ALA A 120 2.12 0.90 5.26
N VAL A 121 2.36 -0.34 5.65
CA VAL A 121 3.08 -0.66 6.89
C VAL A 121 4.54 -0.22 6.84
N ILE A 122 5.22 -0.36 5.69
CA ILE A 122 6.58 0.18 5.50
C ILE A 122 6.57 1.70 5.70
N CYS A 123 5.63 2.42 5.09
CA CYS A 123 5.47 3.87 5.28
C CYS A 123 5.15 4.23 6.74
N ALA A 124 4.32 3.47 7.44
CA ALA A 124 4.04 3.70 8.85
C ALA A 124 5.29 3.50 9.73
N ALA A 125 6.06 2.45 9.46
CA ALA A 125 7.27 2.13 10.22
C ALA A 125 8.32 3.25 10.14
N THR A 126 8.38 4.00 9.04
CA THR A 126 9.33 5.11 8.92
C THR A 126 9.02 6.26 9.88
N PHE A 127 7.76 6.52 10.21
CA PHE A 127 7.37 7.51 11.23
C PHE A 127 7.80 7.08 12.63
N ILE A 128 7.80 5.77 12.92
CA ILE A 128 8.31 5.25 14.21
C ILE A 128 9.78 5.63 14.37
N VAL A 129 10.62 5.37 13.36
CA VAL A 129 12.06 5.64 13.45
C VAL A 129 12.35 7.15 13.40
N SER A 130 11.68 7.89 12.52
CA SER A 130 11.99 9.31 12.30
C SER A 130 11.53 10.23 13.43
N HIS A 131 10.48 9.88 14.19
CA HIS A 131 10.04 10.67 15.34
C HIS A 131 10.85 10.41 16.62
N MET A 132 11.82 9.48 16.60
CA MET A 132 12.68 9.23 17.76
C MET A 132 13.78 10.29 17.85
N GLY A 133 14.01 10.83 19.06
CA GLY A 133 15.07 11.81 19.28
C GLY A 133 16.49 11.22 19.17
N ARG A 134 16.63 9.91 19.33
CA ARG A 134 17.88 9.15 19.22
C ARG A 134 17.60 7.76 18.63
N PRO A 135 17.38 7.64 17.31
CA PRO A 135 17.02 6.37 16.66
C PRO A 135 18.15 5.33 16.65
N TRP A 136 19.37 5.70 17.02
CA TRP A 136 20.56 4.83 17.01
C TRP A 136 20.89 4.18 18.37
N LEU A 137 20.12 4.47 19.42
CA LEU A 137 20.22 3.80 20.72
C LEU A 137 19.25 2.62 20.76
#